data_AF-A0A1M2V9C2-F1
#
_entry.id   AF-A0A1M2V9C2-F1
#
_cell.length_a   1.000
_cell.length_b   1.000
_cell.length_c   1.000
_cell.angle_alpha   90.00
_cell.angle_beta   90.00
_cell.angle_gamma   90.00
#
_symmetry.space_group_name_H-M   'P 1'
#
loop_
_entity.id
_entity.type
_entity.pdbx_description
1 polymer ?
#
loop_
_entity_poly.entity_id
_entity_poly.type
_entity_poly.pdbx_seq_one_letter_code
_entity_poly.pdbx_strand_id
1 'polypeptide(L)'
;MGLPEEEASTLHHKYYSQYGLAIRGLVRHHQIDPLDFDRKCDGSLPLEELLKPDPALRKLLEDIDRSKVRVWALTNAYISHASRVLRILGVDDLIEDIVFCDYSNSNFSCKPETEFYENAMRKAGVQDPSKCYFIDDSRTNVEAAIRLGWSHCVHFCERGLIAMEGGKPKYIGTDIQEGDETSGITAVVNLDELRTVWAEIFRR
;
A
#
# COMPACT_ATOMS: atom_id res chain seq x y z
N MET A 1 -5.73 -11.00 23.58
CA MET A 1 -4.53 -10.68 24.39
C MET A 1 -4.85 -10.05 25.74
N GLY A 2 -6.02 -9.42 25.93
CA GLY A 2 -6.42 -8.92 27.27
C GLY A 2 -5.57 -7.76 27.80
N LEU A 3 -4.84 -7.07 26.91
CA LEU A 3 -3.99 -5.94 27.27
C LEU A 3 -4.85 -4.68 27.49
N PRO A 4 -4.46 -3.80 28.43
CA PRO A 4 -4.98 -2.44 28.50
C PRO A 4 -4.76 -1.67 27.18
N GLU A 5 -5.63 -0.72 26.88
CA GLU A 5 -5.61 0.04 25.62
C GLU A 5 -4.27 0.73 25.34
N GLU A 6 -3.67 1.36 26.35
CA GLU A 6 -2.36 2.01 26.23
C GLU A 6 -1.23 1.03 25.92
N GLU A 7 -1.26 -0.16 26.51
CA GLU A 7 -0.27 -1.21 26.24
C GLU A 7 -0.46 -1.81 24.83
N ALA A 8 -1.71 -2.00 24.40
CA ALA A 8 -2.03 -2.46 23.06
C ALA A 8 -1.59 -1.45 21.99
N SER A 9 -1.82 -0.15 22.23
CA SER A 9 -1.38 0.94 21.36
C SER A 9 0.14 1.02 21.27
N THR A 10 0.83 0.93 22.41
CA THR A 10 2.29 0.91 22.47
C THR A 10 2.87 -0.29 21.71
N LEU A 11 2.28 -1.48 21.89
CA LEU A 11 2.71 -2.70 21.22
C LEU A 11 2.48 -2.62 19.70
N HIS A 12 1.31 -2.11 19.29
CA HIS A 12 0.98 -1.87 17.90
C HIS A 12 1.99 -0.93 17.25
N HIS A 13 2.24 0.24 17.85
CA HIS A 13 3.18 1.22 17.33
C HIS A 13 4.60 0.65 17.27
N LYS A 14 5.05 -0.05 18.31
CA LYS A 14 6.36 -0.72 18.33
C LYS A 14 6.53 -1.67 17.14
N TYR A 15 5.55 -2.54 16.90
CA TYR A 15 5.64 -3.53 15.84
C TYR A 15 5.43 -2.95 14.45
N TYR A 16 4.56 -1.97 14.32
CA TYR A 16 4.40 -1.22 13.07
C TYR A 16 5.72 -0.53 12.68
N SER A 17 6.33 0.22 13.61
CA SER A 17 7.59 0.92 13.37
C SER A 17 8.77 -0.02 13.13
N GLN A 18 8.80 -1.18 13.79
CA GLN A 18 9.91 -2.13 13.67
C GLN A 18 9.80 -3.04 12.44
N TYR A 19 8.59 -3.44 12.04
CA TYR A 19 8.36 -4.47 11.03
C TYR A 19 7.56 -4.00 9.81
N GLY A 20 7.14 -2.73 9.75
CA GLY A 20 6.27 -2.19 8.69
C GLY A 20 4.82 -2.70 8.72
N LEU A 21 4.54 -3.70 9.56
CA LEU A 21 3.21 -4.28 9.76
C LEU A 21 3.12 -4.89 11.17
N ALA A 22 2.20 -4.39 11.99
CA ALA A 22 2.10 -4.79 13.40
C ALA A 22 1.90 -6.30 13.59
N ILE A 23 1.16 -6.95 12.67
CA ILE A 23 0.89 -8.39 12.71
C ILE A 23 2.18 -9.22 12.71
N ARG A 24 3.26 -8.77 12.08
CA ARG A 24 4.53 -9.51 12.06
C ARG A 24 5.15 -9.63 13.43
N GLY A 25 5.14 -8.53 14.18
CA GLY A 25 5.60 -8.55 15.56
C GLY A 25 4.72 -9.45 16.43
N LEU A 26 3.40 -9.39 16.22
CA LEU A 26 2.43 -10.22 16.93
C LEU A 26 2.64 -11.73 16.66
N VAL A 27 2.83 -12.13 15.40
CA VAL A 27 3.11 -13.53 15.05
C VAL A 27 4.44 -13.98 15.65
N ARG A 28 5.49 -13.18 15.52
CA ARG A 28 6.85 -13.54 15.93
C ARG A 28 7.03 -13.63 17.44
N HIS A 29 6.38 -12.74 18.19
CA HIS A 29 6.60 -12.59 19.64
C HIS A 29 5.45 -13.07 20.51
N HIS A 30 4.25 -13.27 19.95
CA HIS A 30 3.05 -13.57 20.73
C HIS A 30 2.26 -14.80 20.26
N GLN A 31 2.82 -15.64 19.37
CA GLN A 31 2.18 -16.88 18.87
C GLN A 31 0.75 -16.66 18.35
N ILE A 32 0.50 -15.49 17.77
CA ILE A 32 -0.78 -15.18 17.16
C ILE A 32 -0.90 -15.92 15.83
N ASP A 33 -2.04 -16.57 15.61
CA ASP A 33 -2.43 -17.08 14.30
C ASP A 33 -2.74 -15.88 13.38
N PRO A 34 -1.93 -15.64 12.35
CA PRO A 34 -2.09 -14.47 11.49
C PRO A 34 -3.38 -14.52 10.67
N LEU A 35 -3.88 -15.71 10.31
CA LEU A 35 -5.13 -15.85 9.55
C LEU A 35 -6.35 -15.59 10.45
N ASP A 36 -6.29 -16.03 11.71
CA ASP A 36 -7.32 -15.66 12.69
C ASP A 36 -7.34 -14.15 12.97
N PHE A 37 -6.16 -13.52 13.07
CA PHE A 37 -6.05 -12.07 13.21
C PHE A 37 -6.62 -11.32 12.01
N ASP A 38 -6.23 -11.69 10.78
CA ASP A 38 -6.75 -11.08 9.54
C ASP A 38 -8.28 -11.15 9.49
N ARG A 39 -8.85 -12.32 9.78
CA ARG A 39 -10.30 -12.53 9.83
C ARG A 39 -11.01 -11.61 10.84
N LYS A 40 -10.36 -11.32 11.98
CA LYS A 40 -10.89 -10.47 13.06
C LYS A 40 -10.62 -8.99 12.87
N CYS A 41 -9.69 -8.62 12.00
CA CYS A 41 -9.35 -7.26 11.66
C CYS A 41 -9.93 -6.94 10.29
N ASP A 42 -9.12 -7.04 9.24
CA ASP A 42 -9.48 -6.68 7.86
C ASP A 42 -10.69 -7.45 7.32
N GLY A 43 -10.83 -8.72 7.67
CA GLY A 43 -11.95 -9.57 7.28
C GLY A 43 -13.28 -9.21 7.95
N SER A 44 -13.24 -8.52 9.09
CA SER A 44 -14.43 -8.14 9.86
C SER A 44 -15.01 -6.77 9.48
N LEU A 45 -14.26 -5.98 8.71
CA LEU A 45 -14.68 -4.65 8.29
C LEU A 45 -15.90 -4.73 7.37
N PRO A 46 -16.94 -3.88 7.55
CA PRO A 46 -18.11 -3.83 6.67
C PRO A 46 -17.80 -3.06 5.37
N LEU A 47 -16.85 -3.54 4.56
CA LEU A 47 -16.35 -2.82 3.40
C LEU A 47 -17.43 -2.51 2.35
N GLU A 48 -18.45 -3.36 2.19
CA GLU A 48 -19.54 -3.12 1.24
C GLU A 48 -20.45 -1.95 1.66
N GLU A 49 -20.42 -1.54 2.93
CA GLU A 49 -21.14 -0.37 3.42
C GLU A 49 -20.28 0.90 3.31
N LEU A 50 -18.96 0.76 3.41
CA LEU A 50 -17.99 1.87 3.46
C LEU A 50 -17.47 2.26 2.07
N LEU A 51 -17.27 1.28 1.20
CA LEU A 51 -16.72 1.45 -0.14
C LEU A 51 -17.81 1.30 -1.18
N LYS A 52 -17.64 2.02 -2.29
CA LYS A 52 -18.52 1.97 -3.46
C LYS A 52 -17.65 1.85 -4.71
N PRO A 53 -18.21 1.40 -5.84
CA PRO A 53 -17.51 1.49 -7.12
C PRO A 53 -16.97 2.90 -7.33
N ASP A 54 -15.74 2.99 -7.85
CA ASP A 54 -15.08 4.25 -8.14
C ASP A 54 -14.88 4.41 -9.66
N PRO A 55 -15.84 5.05 -10.35
CA PRO A 55 -15.74 5.27 -11.79
C PRO A 55 -14.55 6.13 -12.20
N ALA A 56 -14.07 7.03 -11.34
CA ALA A 56 -12.93 7.89 -11.64
C ALA A 56 -11.62 7.08 -11.60
N LEU A 57 -11.43 6.27 -10.56
CA LEU A 57 -10.31 5.32 -10.49
C LEU A 57 -10.34 4.32 -11.65
N ARG A 58 -11.51 3.75 -11.94
CA ARG A 58 -11.66 2.83 -13.08
C ARG A 58 -11.23 3.50 -14.38
N LYS A 59 -11.72 4.71 -14.64
CA LYS A 59 -11.38 5.46 -15.84
C LYS A 59 -9.89 5.77 -15.94
N LEU A 60 -9.25 6.14 -14.82
CA LEU A 60 -7.81 6.34 -14.75
C LEU A 60 -7.05 5.07 -15.19
N LEU A 61 -7.41 3.91 -14.64
CA LEU A 61 -6.77 2.63 -14.96
C LEU A 61 -7.04 2.15 -16.39
N GLU A 62 -8.20 2.46 -16.96
CA GLU A 62 -8.55 2.16 -18.36
C GLU A 62 -7.78 3.02 -19.37
N ASP A 63 -7.40 4.24 -18.97
CA ASP A 63 -6.64 5.17 -19.81
C ASP A 63 -5.13 4.88 -19.82
N ILE A 64 -4.65 4.00 -18.94
CA ILE A 64 -3.29 3.49 -18.99
C ILE A 64 -3.13 2.65 -20.27
N ASP A 65 -2.09 2.96 -21.04
CA ASP A 65 -1.74 2.25 -22.26
C ASP A 65 -1.15 0.87 -21.93
N ARG A 66 -2.02 -0.14 -21.92
CA ARG A 66 -1.67 -1.53 -21.64
C ARG A 66 -0.70 -2.17 -22.65
N SER A 67 -0.42 -1.51 -23.78
CA SER A 67 0.66 -1.94 -24.69
C SER A 67 2.05 -1.56 -24.19
N LYS A 68 2.14 -0.60 -23.27
CA LYS A 68 3.39 -0.10 -22.69
C LYS A 68 3.64 -0.63 -21.29
N VAL A 69 2.60 -0.69 -20.46
CA VAL A 69 2.72 -1.03 -19.04
C VAL A 69 1.64 -2.00 -18.59
N ARG A 70 2.01 -2.83 -17.62
CA ARG A 70 1.10 -3.73 -16.90
C ARG A 70 0.81 -3.13 -15.54
N VAL A 71 -0.40 -3.35 -15.01
CA VAL A 71 -0.82 -2.78 -13.71
C VAL A 71 -0.99 -3.90 -12.71
N TRP A 72 -0.28 -3.77 -11.59
CA TRP A 72 -0.20 -4.75 -10.52
C TRP A 72 -0.56 -4.07 -9.21
N ALA A 73 -1.24 -4.77 -8.30
CA ALA A 73 -1.52 -4.26 -6.97
C ALA A 73 -0.45 -4.76 -5.98
N LEU A 74 0.18 -3.85 -5.24
CA LEU A 74 1.19 -4.17 -4.23
C LEU A 74 0.69 -3.73 -2.86
N THR A 75 0.41 -4.67 -1.97
CA THR A 75 -0.22 -4.39 -0.67
C THR A 75 0.43 -5.14 0.49
N ASN A 76 0.42 -4.51 1.67
CA ASN A 76 0.82 -5.17 2.90
C ASN A 76 -0.32 -6.00 3.54
N ALA A 77 -1.55 -5.88 3.02
CA ALA A 77 -2.69 -6.68 3.45
C ALA A 77 -2.63 -8.12 2.91
N TYR A 78 -3.51 -9.00 3.42
CA TYR A 78 -3.70 -10.34 2.86
C TYR A 78 -4.56 -10.30 1.59
N ILE A 79 -4.49 -11.37 0.80
CA ILE A 79 -5.17 -11.47 -0.50
C ILE A 79 -6.70 -11.35 -0.38
N SER A 80 -7.29 -11.88 0.69
CA SER A 80 -8.74 -11.81 0.95
C SER A 80 -9.24 -10.37 0.97
N HIS A 81 -8.57 -9.51 1.72
CA HIS A 81 -8.89 -8.09 1.84
C HIS A 81 -8.63 -7.35 0.52
N ALA A 82 -7.45 -7.56 -0.08
CA ALA A 82 -7.08 -6.90 -1.32
C ALA A 82 -8.07 -7.18 -2.46
N SER A 83 -8.41 -8.46 -2.69
CA SER A 83 -9.37 -8.85 -3.73
C SER A 83 -10.78 -8.32 -3.44
N ARG A 84 -11.20 -8.24 -2.17
CA ARG A 84 -12.49 -7.69 -1.79
C ARG A 84 -12.58 -6.19 -2.08
N VAL A 85 -11.56 -5.42 -1.71
CA VAL A 85 -11.48 -3.97 -2.00
C VAL A 85 -11.52 -3.72 -3.51
N LEU A 86 -10.67 -4.38 -4.30
CA LEU A 86 -10.61 -4.19 -5.75
C LEU A 86 -11.96 -4.51 -6.44
N ARG A 87 -12.66 -5.54 -5.97
CA ARG A 87 -13.98 -5.91 -6.48
C ARG A 87 -15.04 -4.86 -6.15
N ILE A 88 -15.06 -4.35 -4.91
CA ILE A 88 -16.05 -3.33 -4.50
C ILE A 88 -15.80 -2.02 -5.28
N LEU A 89 -14.54 -1.63 -5.46
CA LEU A 89 -14.15 -0.47 -6.27
C LEU A 89 -14.43 -0.66 -7.76
N GLY A 90 -14.63 -1.89 -8.22
CA GLY A 90 -14.96 -2.23 -9.61
C GLY A 90 -13.76 -2.10 -10.55
N VAL A 91 -12.57 -2.52 -10.09
CA VAL A 91 -11.31 -2.42 -10.84
C VAL A 91 -10.48 -3.71 -10.81
N ASP A 92 -11.00 -4.80 -10.25
CA ASP A 92 -10.29 -6.08 -10.17
C ASP A 92 -9.94 -6.67 -11.54
N ASP A 93 -10.78 -6.42 -12.55
CA ASP A 93 -10.53 -6.80 -13.95
C ASP A 93 -9.42 -5.98 -14.64
N LEU A 94 -9.00 -4.87 -14.04
CA LEU A 94 -7.95 -3.98 -14.57
C LEU A 94 -6.57 -4.21 -13.92
N ILE A 95 -6.49 -5.10 -12.93
CA ILE A 95 -5.28 -5.50 -12.24
C ILE A 95 -4.84 -6.88 -12.72
N GLU A 96 -3.59 -7.00 -13.18
CA GLU A 96 -3.07 -8.26 -13.72
C GLU A 96 -2.82 -9.31 -12.62
N ASP A 97 -2.23 -8.88 -11.51
CA ASP A 97 -2.00 -9.73 -10.33
C ASP A 97 -1.77 -8.87 -9.07
N ILE A 98 -1.82 -9.51 -7.91
CA ILE A 98 -1.68 -8.92 -6.59
C ILE A 98 -0.44 -9.51 -5.90
N VAL A 99 0.49 -8.64 -5.51
CA VAL A 99 1.57 -8.95 -4.57
C VAL A 99 1.10 -8.53 -3.18
N PHE A 100 0.91 -9.50 -2.31
CA PHE A 100 0.35 -9.34 -0.97
C PHE A 100 1.27 -9.96 0.09
N CYS A 101 1.05 -9.62 1.36
CA CYS A 101 1.69 -10.28 2.48
C CYS A 101 1.05 -11.64 2.71
N ASP A 102 1.72 -12.74 2.34
CA ASP A 102 1.20 -14.08 2.53
C ASP A 102 1.27 -14.52 4.00
N TYR A 103 0.24 -14.18 4.76
CA TYR A 103 0.11 -14.53 6.18
C TYR A 103 0.15 -16.04 6.46
N SER A 104 -0.06 -16.90 5.46
CA SER A 104 0.08 -18.35 5.62
C SER A 104 1.55 -18.82 5.64
N ASN A 105 2.49 -17.96 5.20
CA ASN A 105 3.92 -18.22 5.17
C ASN A 105 4.64 -17.44 6.28
N SER A 106 5.25 -18.11 7.24
CA SER A 106 5.93 -17.46 8.38
C SER A 106 7.05 -16.49 8.00
N ASN A 107 7.60 -16.60 6.80
CA ASN A 107 8.68 -15.75 6.27
C ASN A 107 8.20 -14.79 5.18
N PHE A 108 6.92 -14.42 5.17
CA PHE A 108 6.43 -13.40 4.25
C PHE A 108 7.16 -12.07 4.46
N SER A 109 7.48 -11.41 3.36
CA SER A 109 8.00 -10.04 3.32
C SER A 109 6.85 -9.04 3.23
N CYS A 110 7.08 -7.80 3.64
CA CYS A 110 6.14 -6.68 3.46
C CYS A 110 6.90 -5.43 3.02
N LYS A 111 6.23 -4.45 2.42
CA LYS A 111 6.83 -3.12 2.22
C LYS A 111 7.16 -2.52 3.60
N PRO A 112 8.32 -1.86 3.80
CA PRO A 112 9.31 -1.43 2.80
C PRO A 112 10.51 -2.38 2.61
N GLU A 113 10.39 -3.67 2.92
CA GLU A 113 11.51 -4.62 2.82
C GLU A 113 11.89 -4.94 1.37
N THR A 114 13.19 -5.07 1.10
CA THR A 114 13.75 -5.37 -0.22
C THR A 114 13.13 -6.61 -0.86
N GLU A 115 12.96 -7.67 -0.08
CA GLU A 115 12.43 -8.95 -0.51
C GLU A 115 11.02 -8.84 -1.10
N PHE A 116 10.21 -7.87 -0.63
CA PHE A 116 8.87 -7.63 -1.16
C PHE A 116 8.91 -7.09 -2.59
N TYR A 117 9.76 -6.09 -2.86
CA TYR A 117 9.90 -5.50 -4.20
C TYR A 117 10.55 -6.46 -5.17
N GLU A 118 11.58 -7.20 -4.73
CA GLU A 118 12.20 -8.27 -5.53
C GLU A 118 11.18 -9.36 -5.87
N ASN A 119 10.30 -9.71 -4.93
CA ASN A 119 9.21 -10.64 -5.16
C ASN A 119 8.20 -10.11 -6.19
N ALA A 120 7.85 -8.82 -6.10
CA ALA A 120 6.96 -8.20 -7.07
C ALA A 120 7.57 -8.23 -8.49
N MET A 121 8.83 -7.84 -8.64
CA MET A 121 9.54 -7.88 -9.92
C MET A 121 9.62 -9.31 -10.48
N ARG A 122 9.95 -10.29 -9.63
CA ARG A 122 10.05 -11.70 -10.04
C ARG A 122 8.70 -12.24 -10.51
N LYS A 123 7.61 -11.99 -9.77
CA LYS A 123 6.26 -12.41 -10.17
C LYS A 123 5.83 -11.75 -11.47
N ALA A 124 6.15 -10.47 -11.63
CA ALA A 124 5.87 -9.75 -12.87
C ALA A 124 6.81 -10.15 -14.03
N GLY A 125 7.90 -10.89 -13.79
CA GLY A 125 8.90 -11.18 -14.81
C GLY A 125 9.69 -9.93 -15.26
N VAL A 126 9.79 -8.91 -14.41
CA VAL A 126 10.57 -7.69 -14.65
C VAL A 126 11.97 -7.88 -14.08
N GLN A 127 13.00 -7.65 -14.90
CA GLN A 127 14.41 -7.76 -14.48
C GLN A 127 15.09 -6.40 -14.28
N ASP A 128 14.60 -5.39 -14.98
CA ASP A 128 15.14 -4.04 -14.96
C ASP A 128 14.27 -3.16 -14.05
N PRO A 129 14.76 -2.78 -12.85
CA PRO A 129 13.98 -1.98 -11.90
C PRO A 129 13.68 -0.58 -12.43
N SER A 130 14.47 -0.06 -13.39
CA SER A 130 14.21 1.27 -13.96
C SER A 130 12.88 1.35 -14.73
N LYS A 131 12.32 0.20 -15.12
CA LYS A 131 11.01 0.11 -15.79
C LYS A 131 9.82 0.11 -14.83
N CYS A 132 10.06 0.12 -13.52
CA CYS A 132 9.02 0.07 -12.51
C CYS A 132 8.46 1.47 -12.21
N TYR A 133 7.14 1.58 -12.33
CA TYR A 133 6.33 2.70 -11.88
C TYR A 133 5.67 2.34 -10.55
N PHE A 134 5.73 3.23 -9.58
CA PHE A 134 5.22 2.95 -8.23
C PHE A 134 4.64 4.17 -7.57
N ILE A 135 3.44 4.00 -7.03
CA ILE A 135 2.75 4.98 -6.21
C ILE A 135 2.31 4.32 -4.92
N ASP A 136 2.54 5.01 -3.81
CA ASP A 136 2.19 4.54 -2.47
C ASP A 136 1.99 5.77 -1.57
N ASP A 137 1.10 5.65 -0.58
CA ASP A 137 0.81 6.67 0.42
C ASP A 137 1.87 6.73 1.53
N SER A 138 2.59 5.63 1.74
CA SER A 138 3.70 5.57 2.68
C SER A 138 5.00 6.04 2.04
N ARG A 139 5.52 7.19 2.50
CA ARG A 139 6.80 7.73 2.03
C ARG A 139 7.95 6.73 2.18
N THR A 140 7.97 5.94 3.25
CA THR A 140 9.03 4.95 3.49
C THR A 140 8.99 3.82 2.46
N ASN A 141 7.80 3.46 1.96
CA ASN A 141 7.65 2.50 0.87
C ASN A 141 8.18 3.08 -0.45
N VAL A 142 7.88 4.35 -0.73
CA VAL A 142 8.36 5.04 -1.94
C VAL A 142 9.88 5.17 -1.94
N GLU A 143 10.47 5.60 -0.82
CA GLU A 143 11.92 5.70 -0.65
C GLU A 143 12.62 4.35 -0.79
N ALA A 144 12.01 3.26 -0.30
CA ALA A 144 12.56 1.92 -0.47
C ALA A 144 12.58 1.49 -1.94
N ALA A 145 11.50 1.73 -2.69
CA ALA A 145 11.47 1.47 -4.12
C ALA A 145 12.57 2.25 -4.87
N ILE A 146 12.75 3.54 -4.56
CA ILE A 146 13.80 4.38 -5.14
C ILE A 146 15.20 3.82 -4.83
N ARG A 147 15.47 3.44 -3.57
CA ARG A 147 16.75 2.82 -3.19
C ARG A 147 17.04 1.52 -3.94
N LEU A 148 16.00 0.80 -4.38
CA LEU A 148 16.09 -0.42 -5.17
C LEU A 148 16.15 -0.17 -6.68
N GLY A 149 16.21 1.09 -7.11
CA GLY A 149 16.37 1.49 -8.52
C GLY A 149 15.06 1.64 -9.29
N TRP A 150 13.90 1.62 -8.62
CA TRP A 150 12.63 1.90 -9.27
C TRP A 150 12.57 3.38 -9.65
N SER A 151 12.58 3.67 -10.95
CA SER A 151 12.89 5.03 -11.45
C SER A 151 11.68 5.96 -11.52
N HIS A 152 10.45 5.43 -11.49
CA HIS A 152 9.23 6.23 -11.62
C HIS A 152 8.37 6.13 -10.36
N CYS A 153 8.89 6.64 -9.25
CA CYS A 153 8.24 6.58 -7.94
C CYS A 153 7.52 7.90 -7.58
N VAL A 154 6.26 7.80 -7.14
CA VAL A 154 5.42 8.94 -6.73
C VAL A 154 4.89 8.69 -5.33
N HIS A 155 4.93 9.71 -4.48
CA HIS A 155 4.28 9.68 -3.16
C HIS A 155 2.84 10.18 -3.27
N PHE A 156 1.87 9.34 -2.92
CA PHE A 156 0.49 9.78 -2.77
C PHE A 156 0.33 10.49 -1.43
N CYS A 157 0.33 11.81 -1.46
CA CYS A 157 0.23 12.64 -0.27
C CYS A 157 -1.24 12.80 0.11
N GLU A 158 -1.66 12.14 1.17
CA GLU A 158 -3.02 12.20 1.71
C GLU A 158 -3.38 13.55 2.37
N ARG A 159 -2.68 14.66 2.05
CA ARG A 159 -2.95 15.99 2.61
C ARG A 159 -4.44 16.33 2.48
N GLY A 160 -5.09 16.54 3.62
CA GLY A 160 -6.53 16.84 3.70
C GLY A 160 -7.45 15.63 3.93
N LEU A 161 -6.91 14.40 4.02
CA LEU A 161 -7.66 13.21 4.42
C LEU A 161 -7.63 13.00 5.95
N ILE A 162 -8.61 12.24 6.46
CA ILE A 162 -8.67 11.82 7.86
C ILE A 162 -8.13 10.39 7.93
N ALA A 163 -6.98 10.19 8.58
CA ALA A 163 -6.48 8.87 8.93
C ALA A 163 -7.08 8.40 10.27
N MET A 164 -7.15 7.07 10.44
CA MET A 164 -7.41 6.44 11.72
C MET A 164 -6.14 5.76 12.21
N GLU A 165 -5.49 6.31 13.24
CA GLU A 165 -4.27 5.74 13.83
C GLU A 165 -4.59 5.34 15.28
N GLY A 166 -4.52 4.03 15.58
CA GLY A 166 -4.86 3.51 16.92
C GLY A 166 -6.31 3.80 17.36
N GLY A 167 -7.25 3.86 16.42
CA GLY A 167 -8.67 4.12 16.71
C GLY A 167 -9.04 5.59 16.91
N LYS A 168 -8.12 6.53 16.72
CA LYS A 168 -8.36 7.97 16.84
C LYS A 168 -8.30 8.66 15.47
N PRO A 169 -9.26 9.53 15.13
CA PRO A 169 -9.21 10.32 13.91
C PRO A 169 -8.06 11.33 13.99
N LYS A 170 -7.19 11.30 12.98
CA LYS A 170 -6.04 12.19 12.85
C LYS A 170 -6.12 12.86 11.49
N TYR A 171 -6.21 14.19 11.50
CA TYR A 171 -6.16 14.98 10.27
C TYR A 171 -4.76 14.89 9.69
N ILE A 172 -4.64 14.40 8.46
CA ILE A 172 -3.36 14.29 7.78
C ILE A 172 -3.03 15.67 7.19
N GLY A 173 -2.13 16.36 7.88
CA GLY A 173 -1.52 17.61 7.42
C GLY A 173 -2.14 18.89 7.97
N THR A 174 -1.81 19.24 9.21
CA THR A 174 -1.38 20.62 9.54
C THR A 174 0.05 20.67 10.09
N ASP A 175 0.60 19.55 10.55
CA ASP A 175 1.91 19.53 11.22
C ASP A 175 2.92 18.67 10.44
N ILE A 176 3.40 19.20 9.31
CA ILE A 176 4.80 19.00 8.90
C ILE A 176 5.37 20.40 8.70
N GLN A 177 6.42 20.69 9.48
CA GLN A 177 7.20 21.91 9.47
C GLN A 177 7.66 22.25 8.04
N GLU A 178 7.66 23.55 7.70
CA GLU A 178 8.37 24.10 6.54
C GLU A 178 9.81 23.53 6.52
N GLY A 179 10.06 22.51 5.71
CA GLY A 179 11.35 21.79 5.73
C GLY A 179 11.41 20.43 4.99
N ASP A 180 10.28 19.80 4.64
CA ASP A 180 10.27 18.47 4.00
C ASP A 180 10.32 18.50 2.44
N GLU A 181 10.84 19.58 1.86
CA GLU A 181 11.15 19.70 0.41
C GLU A 181 12.49 19.04 0.02
N THR A 182 13.16 18.34 0.95
CA THR A 182 14.57 17.94 0.81
C THR A 182 14.82 16.60 0.11
N SER A 183 13.79 15.82 -0.26
CA SER A 183 13.97 14.46 -0.82
C SER A 183 13.85 14.34 -2.34
N GLY A 184 13.36 15.36 -3.05
CA GLY A 184 13.21 15.33 -4.51
C GLY A 184 12.18 14.32 -5.05
N ILE A 185 11.40 13.68 -4.18
CA ILE A 185 10.34 12.72 -4.57
C ILE A 185 9.12 13.51 -5.05
N THR A 186 8.61 13.19 -6.25
CA THR A 186 7.36 13.77 -6.74
C THR A 186 6.19 13.29 -5.87
N ALA A 187 5.39 14.23 -5.37
CA ALA A 187 4.19 13.95 -4.60
C ALA A 187 2.94 14.43 -5.36
N VAL A 188 1.86 13.68 -5.25
CA VAL A 188 0.53 14.03 -5.80
C VAL A 188 -0.51 13.92 -4.69
N VAL A 189 -1.57 14.71 -4.73
CA VAL A 189 -2.69 14.64 -3.78
C VAL A 189 -3.94 14.02 -4.42
N ASN A 190 -3.93 13.87 -5.75
CA ASN A 190 -4.97 13.24 -6.54
C ASN A 190 -4.34 12.27 -7.56
N LEU A 191 -4.91 11.08 -7.70
CA LEU A 191 -4.43 10.08 -8.66
C LEU A 191 -4.54 10.54 -10.13
N ASP A 192 -5.43 11.49 -10.45
CA ASP A 192 -5.52 12.04 -11.81
C ASP A 192 -4.26 12.81 -12.24
N GLU A 193 -3.48 13.32 -11.28
CA GLU A 193 -2.20 13.99 -11.53
C GLU A 193 -1.16 13.04 -12.16
N LEU A 194 -1.35 11.72 -12.03
CA LEU A 194 -0.51 10.72 -12.69
C LEU A 194 -0.53 10.86 -14.22
N ARG A 195 -1.61 11.40 -14.80
CA ARG A 195 -1.68 11.70 -16.24
C ARG A 195 -0.67 12.74 -16.68
N THR A 196 -0.23 13.59 -15.75
CA THR A 196 0.80 14.60 -16.00
C THR A 196 2.17 14.05 -15.64
N VAL A 197 2.30 13.42 -14.46
CA VAL A 197 3.59 12.94 -13.94
C VAL A 197 4.15 11.75 -14.73
N TRP A 198 3.26 10.88 -15.24
CA TRP A 198 3.60 9.71 -16.06
C TRP A 198 2.92 9.77 -17.43
N ALA A 199 2.87 10.96 -18.04
CA ALA A 199 2.15 11.20 -19.28
C ALA A 199 2.48 10.20 -20.42
N GLU A 200 3.69 9.63 -20.41
CA GLU A 200 4.16 8.66 -21.40
C GLU A 200 3.44 7.29 -21.34
N ILE A 201 2.88 6.90 -20.19
CA ILE A 201 2.19 5.61 -20.02
C ILE A 201 0.68 5.70 -20.20
N PHE A 202 0.11 6.91 -20.35
CA PHE A 202 -1.30 7.11 -20.66
C PHE A 202 -1.53 7.17 -22.17
N ARG A 203 -2.74 6.78 -22.59
CA ARG A 203 -3.18 6.94 -23.98
C ARG A 203 -3.35 8.43 -24.29
N ARG A 204 -2.88 8.84 -25.47
CA ARG A 204 -3.10 10.18 -26.03
C ARG A 204 -4.46 10.27 -26.71
#